data_AF-A0A120E818-F1
#
_entry.id   AF-A0A120E818-F1
#
_cell.length_a   1.000
_cell.length_b   1.000
_cell.length_c   1.000
_cell.angle_alpha   90.00
_cell.angle_beta   90.00
_cell.angle_gamma   90.00
#
_symmetry.space_group_name_H-M   'P 1'
#
loop_
_entity.id
_entity.type
_entity.pdbx_description
1 polymer ?
#
loop_
_entity_poly.entity_id
_entity_poly.type
_entity_poly.pdbx_seq_one_letter_code
_entity_poly.pdbx_strand_id
1 'polypeptide(L)'
;MVTVDESGKVLVWPERGGLAASLADTPVQQRLPAQQTWTAMVGDELWSSSGPTTKAGSTAVSMRSPQIRLFDPTGSRDGPFSLLTRPLVTPESAGYIGAVTAHAIVPDRNNLLYLGHDNGYISVWDRSTYACTQMQRVSPGAVSALTGVRRFVWAGFRTGFIHVYDVSTDPWTVKKAWKAHDDPVIRLMVDPASLWQDSTLQVASASNETVCLWDGFLREDWIDAELHLRQPDYCSFRPIRALCVTWNVDSNRPTDLHGSVDNLEFLRNALTSVESPDIISFGFQEVIDLEDKRLTAKSMLIGKKKAVDGKMSDSLSSAYRQWHDKLVQAVRMHLPADTPYTVVHVGDMIGLLSCIFVKSAEAARLRDVALVTVKTGMGGRYGNKGAILSRFVIDDSSFCFINCHLAAGQTHRHQRDRDLADILESKASFSELGSSSPGAYAPGGAGTMVFDHEVTIVSGDLNYRIDAPRDVVVSAVACGNLESLLPHDQLLKNLATNQNFRLRSFKELPIHFPPTYKYDPGTDQYDSSPKRRIPAWCDRILYRTDRGEHVHPLHYQRYEVNISDHKPVSAAFDLQIKRIDSAKRAAVWQEVESAWFSVESSVLEGARKYYSDHAA
;
A
#
# COMPACT_ATOMS: atom_id res chain seq x y z
N MET A 1 -31.98 -7.20 28.82
CA MET A 1 -31.66 -6.01 27.98
C MET A 1 -30.81 -5.03 28.77
N VAL A 2 -29.77 -4.45 28.15
CA VAL A 2 -28.82 -3.53 28.80
C VAL A 2 -28.68 -2.27 27.94
N THR A 3 -28.72 -1.08 28.57
CA THR A 3 -28.40 0.18 27.89
C THR A 3 -27.31 0.91 28.65
N VAL A 4 -26.42 1.60 27.93
CA VAL A 4 -25.36 2.44 28.48
C VAL A 4 -25.47 3.82 27.86
N ASP A 5 -25.48 4.87 28.68
CA ASP A 5 -25.42 6.26 28.20
C ASP A 5 -24.00 6.84 28.24
N GLU A 6 -23.81 8.01 27.62
CA GLU A 6 -22.51 8.70 27.55
C GLU A 6 -21.96 9.11 28.93
N SER A 7 -22.82 9.21 29.96
CA SER A 7 -22.40 9.51 31.33
C SER A 7 -21.87 8.27 32.08
N GLY A 8 -21.92 7.11 31.42
CA GLY A 8 -21.57 5.80 31.97
C GLY A 8 -22.68 5.19 32.82
N LYS A 9 -23.91 5.70 32.78
CA LYS A 9 -25.04 5.09 33.48
C LYS A 9 -25.47 3.83 32.73
N VAL A 10 -25.53 2.72 33.45
CA VAL A 10 -25.97 1.43 32.91
C VAL A 10 -27.34 1.12 33.48
N LEU A 11 -28.29 0.81 32.60
CA LEU A 11 -29.61 0.31 32.99
C LEU A 11 -29.75 -1.13 32.50
N VAL A 12 -30.15 -2.01 33.41
CA VAL A 12 -30.32 -3.43 33.14
C VAL A 12 -31.77 -3.82 33.43
N TRP A 13 -32.44 -4.32 32.41
CA TRP A 13 -33.74 -4.98 32.53
C TRP A 13 -33.50 -6.50 32.48
N PRO A 14 -33.53 -7.19 33.63
CA PRO A 14 -33.34 -8.64 33.68
C PRO A 14 -34.58 -9.36 33.19
N GLU A 15 -34.40 -10.57 32.69
CA GLU A 15 -35.52 -11.50 32.47
C GLU A 15 -36.07 -11.95 33.83
N ARG A 16 -37.39 -12.07 33.94
CA ARG A 16 -38.06 -12.47 35.18
C ARG A 16 -39.04 -13.59 34.90
N GLY A 17 -38.85 -14.74 35.56
CA GLY A 17 -39.79 -15.86 35.48
C GLY A 17 -39.95 -16.47 34.08
N GLY A 18 -38.90 -16.45 33.25
CA GLY A 18 -38.94 -16.96 31.88
C GLY A 18 -39.62 -16.04 30.87
N LEU A 19 -39.98 -14.81 31.27
CA LEU A 19 -40.46 -13.77 30.38
C LEU A 19 -39.28 -12.90 29.90
N ALA A 20 -39.29 -12.56 28.62
CA ALA A 20 -38.32 -11.65 28.02
C ALA A 20 -38.31 -10.28 28.73
N ALA A 21 -37.14 -9.66 28.77
CA ALA A 21 -36.97 -8.35 29.40
C ALA A 21 -37.91 -7.29 28.79
N SER A 22 -38.59 -6.51 29.63
CA SER A 22 -39.51 -5.45 29.19
C SER A 22 -39.04 -4.07 29.61
N LEU A 23 -39.13 -3.08 28.70
CA LEU A 23 -38.89 -1.66 29.01
C LEU A 23 -39.88 -1.11 30.07
N ALA A 24 -41.00 -1.79 30.31
CA ALA A 24 -41.97 -1.41 31.33
C ALA A 24 -41.53 -1.74 32.75
N ASP A 25 -40.57 -2.66 32.92
CA ASP A 25 -40.05 -3.04 34.23
C ASP A 25 -39.07 -2.00 34.77
N THR A 26 -38.95 -1.91 36.10
CA THR A 26 -37.95 -1.05 36.75
C THR A 26 -36.54 -1.62 36.53
N PRO A 27 -35.63 -0.88 35.86
CA PRO A 27 -34.27 -1.37 35.63
C PRO A 27 -33.42 -1.34 36.90
N VAL A 28 -32.45 -2.25 36.96
CA VAL A 28 -31.32 -2.15 37.88
C VAL A 28 -30.34 -1.13 37.32
N GLN A 29 -29.94 -0.17 38.15
CA GLN A 29 -28.99 0.86 37.77
C GLN A 29 -27.58 0.53 38.27
N GLN A 30 -26.62 0.54 37.34
CA GLN A 30 -25.19 0.39 37.59
C GLN A 30 -24.44 1.57 36.97
N ARG A 31 -23.13 1.69 37.21
CA ARG A 31 -22.33 2.79 36.65
C ARG A 31 -20.94 2.35 36.24
N LEU A 32 -20.55 2.73 35.03
CA LEU A 32 -19.19 2.62 34.52
C LEU A 32 -18.33 3.80 35.01
N PRO A 33 -17.00 3.66 35.06
CA PRO A 33 -16.11 4.79 35.23
C PRO A 33 -16.36 5.86 34.14
N ALA A 34 -16.14 7.14 34.46
CA ALA A 34 -16.32 8.23 33.48
C ALA A 34 -15.36 8.10 32.28
N GLN A 35 -15.68 8.82 31.18
CA GLN A 35 -14.83 8.96 29.98
C GLN A 35 -14.62 7.66 29.18
N GLN A 36 -15.66 6.82 29.09
CA GLN A 36 -15.64 5.69 28.16
C GLN A 36 -15.68 6.20 26.73
N THR A 37 -14.80 5.67 25.88
CA THR A 37 -14.77 5.97 24.45
C THR A 37 -15.43 4.87 23.62
N TRP A 38 -15.63 3.69 24.22
CA TRP A 38 -16.24 2.55 23.56
C TRP A 38 -16.83 1.56 24.57
N THR A 39 -17.95 0.94 24.22
CA THR A 39 -18.57 -0.15 24.99
C THR A 39 -19.20 -1.17 24.04
N ALA A 40 -19.21 -2.44 24.42
CA ALA A 40 -19.97 -3.48 23.74
C ALA A 40 -20.31 -4.66 24.66
N MET A 41 -21.43 -5.32 24.39
CA MET A 41 -21.73 -6.63 24.94
C MET A 41 -20.97 -7.71 24.15
N VAL A 42 -20.26 -8.59 24.85
CA VAL A 42 -19.50 -9.71 24.28
C VAL A 42 -19.90 -10.98 25.02
N GLY A 43 -20.88 -11.71 24.48
CA GLY A 43 -21.63 -12.70 25.28
C GLY A 43 -22.36 -11.99 26.42
N ASP A 44 -22.22 -12.51 27.64
CA ASP A 44 -22.88 -11.96 28.83
C ASP A 44 -22.07 -10.84 29.52
N GLU A 45 -20.91 -10.49 28.99
CA GLU A 45 -20.00 -9.49 29.56
C GLU A 45 -20.13 -8.14 28.85
N LEU A 46 -20.21 -7.06 29.64
CA LEU A 46 -20.09 -5.70 29.13
C LEU A 46 -18.62 -5.28 29.14
N TRP A 47 -18.04 -5.17 27.95
CA TRP A 47 -16.68 -4.65 27.74
C TRP A 47 -16.75 -3.14 27.56
N SER A 48 -15.82 -2.43 28.20
CA SER A 48 -15.74 -0.97 28.18
C SER A 48 -14.29 -0.55 28.02
N SER A 49 -14.05 0.49 27.22
CA SER A 49 -12.72 1.07 27.05
C SER A 49 -12.77 2.57 27.30
N SER A 50 -11.81 3.07 28.07
CA SER A 50 -11.46 4.50 28.08
C SER A 50 -10.19 4.74 27.28
N GLY A 51 -10.16 5.80 26.50
CA GLY A 51 -9.04 6.13 25.61
C GLY A 51 -7.72 6.33 26.37
N PRO A 52 -6.57 6.24 25.67
CA PRO A 52 -5.27 6.49 26.28
C PRO A 52 -5.20 7.92 26.88
N THR A 53 -4.71 8.08 28.11
CA THR A 53 -4.63 9.40 28.74
C THR A 53 -3.45 10.21 28.21
N THR A 54 -3.69 11.30 27.47
CA THR A 54 -2.65 12.09 26.78
C THR A 54 -1.89 13.09 27.67
N LYS A 55 -1.49 12.75 28.91
CA LYS A 55 -0.62 13.68 29.67
C LYS A 55 0.78 13.68 29.03
N ALA A 56 1.13 14.83 28.43
CA ALA A 56 2.43 15.04 27.80
C ALA A 56 3.57 14.77 28.81
N GLY A 57 4.55 13.94 28.40
CA GLY A 57 5.77 13.67 29.18
C GLY A 57 5.75 12.45 30.12
N SER A 58 4.63 11.72 30.23
CA SER A 58 4.59 10.49 31.04
C SER A 58 5.01 9.24 30.24
N THR A 59 5.84 8.40 30.83
CA THR A 59 6.29 7.11 30.28
C THR A 59 5.43 5.92 30.70
N ALA A 60 4.39 6.14 31.53
CA ALA A 60 3.58 5.05 32.08
C ALA A 60 2.73 4.35 31.00
N VAL A 61 2.73 3.02 31.01
CA VAL A 61 2.00 2.14 30.07
C VAL A 61 0.52 2.50 29.97
N SER A 62 -0.12 2.83 31.10
CA SER A 62 -1.55 3.20 31.17
C SER A 62 -1.93 4.46 30.38
N MET A 63 -0.96 5.29 30.01
CA MET A 63 -1.16 6.49 29.19
C MET A 63 -0.95 6.24 27.69
N ARG A 64 -0.28 5.14 27.34
CA ARG A 64 0.06 4.77 25.96
C ARG A 64 -0.91 3.76 25.35
N SER A 65 -1.85 3.25 26.15
CA SER A 65 -2.83 2.25 25.75
C SER A 65 -4.20 2.56 26.31
N PRO A 66 -5.29 2.14 25.63
CA PRO A 66 -6.63 2.20 26.19
C PRO A 66 -6.74 1.31 27.43
N GLN A 67 -7.55 1.73 28.40
CA GLN A 67 -7.86 0.92 29.58
C GLN A 67 -9.17 0.17 29.34
N ILE A 68 -9.08 -1.16 29.27
CA ILE A 68 -10.24 -2.01 29.03
C ILE A 68 -10.74 -2.60 30.35
N ARG A 69 -12.03 -2.55 30.60
CA ARG A 69 -12.70 -3.06 31.80
C ARG A 69 -13.87 -3.95 31.42
N LEU A 70 -14.14 -4.94 32.25
CA LEU A 70 -15.17 -5.93 32.05
C LEU A 70 -16.16 -5.89 33.21
N PHE A 71 -17.43 -6.00 32.87
CA PHE A 71 -18.53 -5.95 33.81
C PHE A 71 -19.52 -7.09 33.55
N ASP A 72 -20.20 -7.55 34.60
CA ASP A 72 -21.31 -8.51 34.51
C ASP A 72 -22.62 -7.75 34.77
N PRO A 73 -23.28 -7.22 33.71
CA PRO A 73 -24.52 -6.49 33.88
C PRO A 73 -25.68 -7.39 34.30
N THR A 74 -25.62 -8.68 34.01
CA THR A 74 -26.71 -9.62 34.26
C THR A 74 -26.68 -10.22 35.66
N GLY A 75 -25.54 -10.15 36.34
CA GLY A 75 -25.32 -10.82 37.62
C GLY A 75 -25.20 -12.34 37.49
N SER A 76 -24.98 -12.84 36.27
CA SER A 76 -24.86 -14.27 35.95
C SER A 76 -23.77 -15.00 36.76
N ARG A 77 -22.77 -14.27 37.26
CA ARG A 77 -21.63 -14.84 37.99
C ARG A 77 -21.74 -14.76 39.52
N ASP A 78 -22.89 -14.35 40.06
CA ASP A 78 -23.10 -14.16 41.50
C ASP A 78 -21.98 -13.36 42.19
N GLY A 79 -21.49 -12.31 41.50
CA GLY A 79 -20.31 -11.55 41.87
C GLY A 79 -20.47 -10.03 41.76
N PRO A 80 -19.39 -9.26 41.97
CA PRO A 80 -19.42 -7.80 41.80
C PRO A 80 -19.68 -7.43 40.33
N PHE A 81 -20.34 -6.29 40.11
CA PHE A 81 -20.59 -5.76 38.76
C PHE A 81 -19.30 -5.60 37.95
N SER A 82 -18.17 -5.22 38.58
CA SER A 82 -16.86 -5.17 37.92
C SER A 82 -16.14 -6.52 38.06
N LEU A 83 -15.84 -7.15 36.93
CA LEU A 83 -15.23 -8.49 36.89
C LEU A 83 -13.74 -8.49 37.24
N LEU A 84 -13.05 -7.38 36.97
CA LEU A 84 -11.61 -7.25 37.21
C LEU A 84 -11.30 -6.11 38.18
N THR A 85 -10.28 -6.32 39.02
CA THR A 85 -9.77 -5.28 39.94
C THR A 85 -8.92 -4.23 39.22
N ARG A 86 -8.22 -4.63 38.14
CA ARG A 86 -7.39 -3.76 37.30
C ARG A 86 -7.87 -3.79 35.86
N PRO A 87 -7.79 -2.67 35.13
CA PRO A 87 -8.08 -2.68 33.70
C PRO A 87 -7.05 -3.51 32.94
N LEU A 88 -7.49 -4.14 31.85
CA LEU A 88 -6.61 -4.74 30.87
C LEU A 88 -5.90 -3.63 30.07
N VAL A 89 -4.64 -3.88 29.74
CA VAL A 89 -3.78 -3.00 28.94
C VAL A 89 -3.00 -3.83 27.93
N THR A 90 -2.68 -3.23 26.78
CA THR A 90 -1.90 -3.91 25.75
C THR A 90 -0.43 -4.07 26.18
N PRO A 91 0.32 -5.03 25.60
CA PRO A 91 1.75 -5.21 25.89
C PRO A 91 2.59 -3.96 25.60
N GLU A 92 3.63 -3.69 26.39
CA GLU A 92 4.52 -2.53 26.21
C GLU A 92 5.22 -2.51 24.84
N SER A 93 5.54 -3.69 24.31
CA SER A 93 6.17 -3.89 23.01
C SER A 93 5.32 -3.37 21.83
N ALA A 94 4.00 -3.21 22.04
CA ALA A 94 3.08 -2.67 21.04
C ALA A 94 3.23 -1.15 20.84
N GLY A 95 3.88 -0.44 21.76
CA GLY A 95 4.02 1.01 21.71
C GLY A 95 2.71 1.75 22.00
N TYR A 96 2.45 2.84 21.27
CA TYR A 96 1.24 3.65 21.46
C TYR A 96 0.05 3.04 20.70
N ILE A 97 -0.97 2.64 21.45
CA ILE A 97 -2.21 2.08 20.93
C ILE A 97 -3.35 3.08 21.14
N GLY A 98 -4.13 3.28 20.08
CA GLY A 98 -5.23 4.23 20.02
C GLY A 98 -6.46 3.80 20.81
N ALA A 99 -7.47 4.68 20.86
CA ALA A 99 -8.75 4.34 21.47
C ALA A 99 -9.42 3.19 20.72
N VAL A 100 -10.10 2.30 21.45
CA VAL A 100 -10.92 1.24 20.85
C VAL A 100 -12.10 1.88 20.13
N THR A 101 -12.40 1.42 18.91
CA THR A 101 -13.44 1.97 18.04
C THR A 101 -14.46 0.92 17.60
N ALA A 102 -14.05 -0.34 17.49
CA ALA A 102 -14.89 -1.43 16.99
C ALA A 102 -14.44 -2.76 17.59
N HIS A 103 -15.28 -3.79 17.46
CA HIS A 103 -14.93 -5.15 17.84
C HIS A 103 -15.46 -6.17 16.84
N ALA A 104 -14.89 -7.37 16.86
CA ALA A 104 -15.40 -8.54 16.17
C ALA A 104 -15.08 -9.82 16.93
N ILE A 105 -15.91 -10.84 16.71
CA ILE A 105 -15.62 -12.24 17.03
C ILE A 105 -15.59 -12.98 15.70
N VAL A 106 -14.51 -13.72 15.47
CA VAL A 106 -14.36 -14.55 14.26
C VAL A 106 -14.95 -15.92 14.54
N PRO A 107 -15.95 -16.40 13.79
CA PRO A 107 -16.62 -17.68 14.05
C PRO A 107 -15.68 -18.88 14.27
N ASP A 108 -14.67 -19.05 13.41
CA ASP A 108 -13.73 -20.19 13.48
C ASP A 108 -12.74 -20.07 14.67
N ARG A 109 -12.71 -18.92 15.36
CA ARG A 109 -11.88 -18.62 16.54
C ARG A 109 -12.69 -17.85 17.58
N ASN A 110 -13.89 -18.34 17.89
CA ASN A 110 -14.88 -17.63 18.72
C ASN A 110 -14.43 -17.39 20.18
N ASN A 111 -13.36 -18.04 20.63
CA ASN A 111 -12.71 -17.78 21.92
C ASN A 111 -11.90 -16.47 21.93
N LEU A 112 -11.66 -15.84 20.77
CA LEU A 112 -10.91 -14.61 20.64
C LEU A 112 -11.81 -13.41 20.36
N LEU A 113 -11.50 -12.28 21.01
CA LEU A 113 -12.09 -10.97 20.77
C LEU A 113 -11.08 -10.08 20.04
N TYR A 114 -11.51 -9.52 18.91
CA TYR A 114 -10.72 -8.60 18.11
C TYR A 114 -11.20 -7.18 18.38
N LEU A 115 -10.31 -6.27 18.79
CA LEU A 115 -10.62 -4.87 19.06
C LEU A 115 -9.87 -3.97 18.07
N GLY A 116 -10.60 -3.17 17.32
CA GLY A 116 -10.07 -2.18 16.38
C GLY A 116 -9.75 -0.87 17.07
N HIS A 117 -8.71 -0.17 16.59
CA HIS A 117 -8.22 1.06 17.18
C HIS A 117 -8.17 2.22 16.17
N ASP A 118 -8.32 3.45 16.67
CA ASP A 118 -8.33 4.69 15.88
C ASP A 118 -6.99 5.05 15.21
N ASN A 119 -5.92 4.33 15.52
CA ASN A 119 -4.60 4.46 14.89
C ASN A 119 -4.23 3.27 13.98
N GLY A 120 -5.22 2.44 13.63
CA GLY A 120 -5.10 1.39 12.63
C GLY A 120 -4.59 0.05 13.14
N TYR A 121 -4.56 -0.14 14.46
CA TYR A 121 -4.28 -1.42 15.09
C TYR A 121 -5.55 -2.26 15.28
N ILE A 122 -5.35 -3.58 15.33
CA ILE A 122 -6.28 -4.55 15.87
C ILE A 122 -5.55 -5.33 16.97
N SER A 123 -6.08 -5.29 18.19
CA SER A 123 -5.62 -6.12 19.30
C SER A 123 -6.49 -7.36 19.44
N VAL A 124 -5.88 -8.50 19.77
CA VAL A 124 -6.57 -9.79 19.88
C VAL A 124 -6.47 -10.29 21.31
N TRP A 125 -7.60 -10.64 21.90
CA TRP A 125 -7.74 -10.99 23.30
C TRP A 125 -8.40 -12.35 23.45
N ASP A 126 -7.82 -13.22 24.27
CA ASP A 126 -8.49 -14.45 24.66
C ASP A 126 -9.60 -14.13 25.67
N ARG A 127 -10.83 -14.57 25.40
CA ARG A 127 -12.01 -14.22 26.20
C ARG A 127 -12.10 -14.96 27.54
N SER A 128 -11.35 -16.03 27.72
CA SER A 128 -11.36 -16.82 28.96
C SER A 128 -10.29 -16.35 29.94
N THR A 129 -9.11 -16.03 29.41
CA THR A 129 -7.93 -15.61 30.19
C THR A 129 -7.75 -14.10 30.24
N TYR A 130 -8.43 -13.37 29.35
CA TYR A 130 -8.27 -11.92 29.13
C TYR A 130 -6.85 -11.50 28.73
N ALA A 131 -6.04 -12.43 28.25
CA ALA A 131 -4.69 -12.14 27.77
C ALA A 131 -4.74 -11.54 26.35
N CYS A 132 -3.97 -10.47 26.12
CA CYS A 132 -3.73 -9.95 24.77
C CYS A 132 -2.75 -10.88 24.06
N THR A 133 -3.22 -11.66 23.09
CA THR A 133 -2.44 -12.69 22.40
C THR A 133 -1.71 -12.15 21.18
N GLN A 134 -2.27 -11.14 20.49
CA GLN A 134 -1.69 -10.58 19.29
C GLN A 134 -1.99 -9.07 19.17
N MET A 135 -1.07 -8.35 18.51
CA MET A 135 -1.24 -6.95 18.15
C MET A 135 -0.83 -6.77 16.69
N GLN A 136 -1.80 -6.45 15.82
CA GLN A 136 -1.56 -6.31 14.39
C GLN A 136 -1.91 -4.90 13.94
N ARG A 137 -0.97 -4.18 13.33
CA ARG A 137 -1.32 -2.95 12.60
C ARG A 137 -1.79 -3.33 11.22
N VAL A 138 -3.02 -2.95 10.88
CA VAL A 138 -3.68 -3.35 9.62
C VAL A 138 -3.81 -2.18 8.64
N SER A 139 -3.69 -0.94 9.13
CA SER A 139 -3.88 0.28 8.34
C SER A 139 -3.09 1.44 8.95
N PRO A 140 -2.71 2.47 8.17
CA PRO A 140 -2.15 3.69 8.76
C PRO A 140 -3.25 4.58 9.34
N GLY A 141 -4.51 4.39 8.92
CA GLY A 141 -5.69 5.11 9.39
C GLY A 141 -6.55 4.32 10.36
N ALA A 142 -7.53 5.01 10.96
CA ALA A 142 -8.44 4.44 11.96
C ALA A 142 -9.26 3.26 11.42
N VAL A 143 -9.24 2.13 12.15
CA VAL A 143 -10.29 1.12 12.04
C VAL A 143 -11.56 1.74 12.61
N SER A 144 -12.65 1.75 11.87
CA SER A 144 -13.93 2.35 12.30
C SER A 144 -15.05 1.35 12.44
N ALA A 145 -14.96 0.19 11.76
CA ALA A 145 -15.90 -0.90 11.90
C ALA A 145 -15.17 -2.24 11.79
N LEU A 146 -15.67 -3.25 12.50
CA LEU A 146 -15.17 -4.62 12.43
C LEU A 146 -16.34 -5.59 12.42
N THR A 147 -16.19 -6.70 11.70
CA THR A 147 -17.04 -7.88 11.86
C THR A 147 -16.24 -9.14 11.54
N GLY A 148 -16.69 -10.29 12.07
CA GLY A 148 -16.04 -11.58 11.83
C GLY A 148 -16.94 -12.46 10.97
N VAL A 149 -16.35 -13.10 9.97
CA VAL A 149 -17.05 -13.98 9.02
C VAL A 149 -16.20 -15.21 8.80
N ARG A 150 -16.67 -16.38 9.25
CA ARG A 150 -15.90 -17.64 9.23
C ARG A 150 -14.52 -17.50 9.89
N ARG A 151 -13.44 -17.55 9.11
CA ARG A 151 -12.04 -17.32 9.51
C ARG A 151 -11.52 -15.91 9.22
N PHE A 152 -12.38 -15.01 8.78
CA PHE A 152 -12.00 -13.68 8.31
C PHE A 152 -12.37 -12.59 9.30
N VAL A 153 -11.49 -11.60 9.43
CA VAL A 153 -11.83 -10.29 10.00
C VAL A 153 -12.07 -9.32 8.86
N TRP A 154 -13.26 -8.74 8.81
CA TRP A 154 -13.60 -7.65 7.92
C TRP A 154 -13.40 -6.34 8.67
N ALA A 155 -12.56 -5.45 8.15
CA ALA A 155 -12.25 -4.16 8.75
C ALA A 155 -12.63 -3.01 7.81
N GLY A 156 -13.54 -2.16 8.30
CA GLY A 156 -13.91 -0.90 7.68
C GLY A 156 -13.07 0.24 8.22
N PHE A 157 -12.72 1.18 7.35
CA PHE A 157 -11.86 2.32 7.69
C PHE A 157 -12.56 3.66 7.46
N ARG A 158 -12.06 4.71 8.11
CA ARG A 158 -12.51 6.10 7.87
C ARG A 158 -12.30 6.59 6.44
N THR A 159 -11.48 5.90 5.66
CA THR A 159 -11.23 6.21 4.25
C THR A 159 -12.34 5.71 3.31
N GLY A 160 -13.28 4.91 3.82
CA GLY A 160 -14.33 4.22 3.06
C GLY A 160 -13.92 2.86 2.51
N PHE A 161 -12.70 2.41 2.82
CA PHE A 161 -12.20 1.09 2.44
C PHE A 161 -12.72 0.00 3.39
N ILE A 162 -12.89 -1.19 2.82
CA ILE A 162 -13.04 -2.45 3.55
C ILE A 162 -11.90 -3.36 3.15
N HIS A 163 -11.21 -3.92 4.14
CA HIS A 163 -10.23 -4.99 3.95
C HIS A 163 -10.71 -6.26 4.64
N VAL A 164 -10.44 -7.40 4.02
CA VAL A 164 -10.71 -8.73 4.56
C VAL A 164 -9.38 -9.41 4.85
N TYR A 165 -9.18 -9.78 6.10
CA TYR A 165 -7.98 -10.47 6.58
C TYR A 165 -8.32 -11.92 6.92
N ASP A 166 -7.58 -12.86 6.35
CA ASP A 166 -7.55 -14.24 6.83
C ASP A 166 -6.64 -14.29 8.05
N VAL A 167 -7.28 -14.48 9.21
CA VAL A 167 -6.59 -14.55 10.50
C VAL A 167 -6.21 -15.97 10.87
N SER A 168 -6.46 -16.96 9.99
CA SER A 168 -6.05 -18.35 10.22
C SER A 168 -4.54 -18.56 10.06
N THR A 169 -3.86 -17.66 9.34
CA THR A 169 -2.40 -17.68 9.11
C THR A 169 -1.66 -16.68 9.98
N ASP A 170 -0.39 -16.93 10.27
CA ASP A 170 0.53 -15.95 10.86
C ASP A 170 1.78 -15.80 9.97
N PRO A 171 2.03 -14.61 9.38
CA PRO A 171 1.23 -13.39 9.47
C PRO A 171 -0.15 -13.51 8.80
N TRP A 172 -1.07 -12.60 9.16
CA TRP A 172 -2.38 -12.51 8.51
C TRP A 172 -2.23 -12.18 7.03
N THR A 173 -3.06 -12.78 6.19
CA THR A 173 -3.07 -12.50 4.74
C THR A 173 -4.28 -11.65 4.35
N VAL A 174 -4.08 -10.63 3.52
CA VAL A 174 -5.18 -9.85 2.96
C VAL A 174 -5.80 -10.67 1.83
N LYS A 175 -7.09 -10.97 1.95
CA LYS A 175 -7.85 -11.68 0.91
C LYS A 175 -8.50 -10.74 -0.08
N LYS A 176 -8.96 -9.59 0.40
CA LYS A 176 -9.62 -8.57 -0.43
C LYS A 176 -9.46 -7.20 0.18
N ALA A 177 -9.31 -6.18 -0.66
CA ALA A 177 -9.30 -4.78 -0.26
C ALA A 177 -9.96 -3.95 -1.36
N TRP A 178 -10.98 -3.17 -1.01
CA TRP A 178 -11.67 -2.32 -1.97
C TRP A 178 -12.25 -1.09 -1.30
N LYS A 179 -12.52 -0.06 -2.11
CA LYS A 179 -13.24 1.12 -1.67
C LYS A 179 -14.74 0.83 -1.72
N ALA A 180 -15.32 0.53 -0.55
CA ALA A 180 -16.73 0.19 -0.42
C ALA A 180 -17.65 1.42 -0.41
N HIS A 181 -17.14 2.54 0.11
CA HIS A 181 -17.85 3.81 0.22
C HIS A 181 -16.91 5.00 -0.06
N ASP A 182 -17.47 6.15 -0.44
CA ASP A 182 -16.72 7.41 -0.52
C ASP A 182 -16.48 8.04 0.87
N ASP A 183 -17.39 7.76 1.81
CA ASP A 183 -17.39 8.17 3.20
C ASP A 183 -16.84 7.10 4.16
N PRO A 184 -16.52 7.45 5.42
CA PRO A 184 -16.16 6.49 6.45
C PRO A 184 -17.12 5.29 6.55
N VAL A 185 -16.57 4.08 6.65
CA VAL A 185 -17.36 2.90 7.00
C VAL A 185 -17.73 3.00 8.47
N ILE A 186 -19.01 3.20 8.78
CA ILE A 186 -19.49 3.41 10.16
C ILE A 186 -19.92 2.10 10.82
N ARG A 187 -20.34 1.10 10.04
CA ARG A 187 -20.77 -0.19 10.56
C ARG A 187 -20.53 -1.32 9.55
N LEU A 188 -20.20 -2.48 10.07
CA LEU A 188 -20.21 -3.76 9.38
C LEU A 188 -21.08 -4.72 10.17
N MET A 189 -21.95 -5.45 9.48
CA MET A 189 -22.86 -6.41 10.11
C MET A 189 -23.06 -7.60 9.17
N VAL A 190 -22.94 -8.80 9.72
CA VAL A 190 -23.35 -10.01 9.00
C VAL A 190 -24.87 -10.10 9.08
N ASP A 191 -25.51 -10.53 8.00
CA ASP A 191 -26.91 -10.95 7.99
C ASP A 191 -26.98 -12.48 8.01
N PRO A 192 -27.14 -13.12 9.18
CA PRO A 192 -27.25 -14.56 9.24
C PRO A 192 -28.53 -15.08 8.58
N ALA A 193 -29.61 -14.29 8.52
CA ALA A 193 -30.90 -14.76 8.00
C ALA A 193 -30.80 -15.26 6.55
N SER A 194 -29.91 -14.63 5.77
CA SER A 194 -29.56 -15.03 4.40
C SER A 194 -29.11 -16.50 4.26
N LEU A 195 -28.58 -17.12 5.33
CA LEU A 195 -28.18 -18.54 5.34
C LEU A 195 -29.36 -19.49 5.17
N TRP A 196 -30.53 -19.12 5.68
CA TRP A 196 -31.73 -19.95 5.66
C TRP A 196 -32.69 -19.58 4.53
N GLN A 197 -32.68 -18.32 4.10
CA GLN A 197 -33.51 -17.84 3.00
C GLN A 197 -32.91 -18.22 1.64
N ASP A 198 -31.64 -17.90 1.44
CA ASP A 198 -31.01 -17.93 0.10
C ASP A 198 -29.80 -18.86 0.04
N SER A 199 -29.42 -19.50 1.16
CA SER A 199 -28.16 -20.24 1.29
C SER A 199 -26.95 -19.39 0.90
N THR A 200 -26.94 -18.13 1.36
CA THR A 200 -25.80 -17.20 1.23
C THR A 200 -25.42 -16.67 2.60
N LEU A 201 -24.32 -15.93 2.70
CA LEU A 201 -23.99 -15.17 3.90
C LEU A 201 -23.63 -13.76 3.51
N GLN A 202 -24.52 -12.81 3.74
CA GLN A 202 -24.28 -11.42 3.35
C GLN A 202 -23.61 -10.63 4.48
N VAL A 203 -22.73 -9.72 4.08
CA VAL A 203 -22.17 -8.70 4.97
C VAL A 203 -22.66 -7.34 4.50
N ALA A 204 -23.40 -6.64 5.35
CA ALA A 204 -23.80 -5.26 5.11
C ALA A 204 -22.71 -4.31 5.62
N SER A 205 -22.36 -3.31 4.80
CA SER A 205 -21.59 -2.15 5.22
C SER A 205 -22.42 -0.89 5.11
N ALA A 206 -22.27 0.00 6.09
CA ALA A 206 -22.95 1.29 6.10
C ALA A 206 -21.93 2.44 6.13
N SER A 207 -22.25 3.50 5.39
CA SER A 207 -21.71 4.84 5.54
C SER A 207 -22.82 5.81 5.95
N ASN A 208 -22.54 7.11 5.97
CA ASN A 208 -23.55 8.13 6.26
C ASN A 208 -24.66 8.19 5.19
N GLU A 209 -24.35 7.84 3.94
CA GLU A 209 -25.25 8.02 2.80
C GLU A 209 -25.74 6.70 2.19
N THR A 210 -24.96 5.62 2.31
CA THR A 210 -25.22 4.37 1.57
C THR A 210 -25.05 3.13 2.43
N VAL A 211 -25.84 2.10 2.10
CA VAL A 211 -25.66 0.73 2.60
C VAL A 211 -25.37 -0.17 1.41
N CYS A 212 -24.33 -0.99 1.51
CA CYS A 212 -23.90 -1.93 0.49
C CYS A 212 -23.91 -3.35 1.05
N LEU A 213 -24.22 -4.33 0.21
CA LEU A 213 -24.22 -5.76 0.57
C LEU A 213 -23.08 -6.47 -0.16
N TRP A 214 -22.38 -7.35 0.56
CA TRP A 214 -21.22 -8.09 0.06
C TRP A 214 -21.38 -9.58 0.33
N ASP A 215 -20.81 -10.40 -0.54
CA ASP A 215 -20.70 -11.84 -0.31
C ASP A 215 -19.68 -12.13 0.80
N GLY A 216 -20.17 -12.64 1.93
CA GLY A 216 -19.37 -13.03 3.09
C GLY A 216 -18.60 -14.34 2.88
N PHE A 217 -18.95 -15.15 1.88
CA PHE A 217 -18.19 -16.36 1.53
C PHE A 217 -17.01 -16.08 0.59
N LEU A 218 -17.01 -14.92 -0.07
CA LEU A 218 -15.96 -14.50 -1.00
C LEU A 218 -15.79 -15.52 -2.14
N ARG A 219 -16.90 -15.99 -2.71
CA ARG A 219 -16.93 -16.98 -3.79
C ARG A 219 -16.07 -16.55 -4.97
N GLU A 220 -16.30 -15.35 -5.48
CA GLU A 220 -15.57 -14.83 -6.65
C GLU A 220 -14.07 -14.71 -6.35
N ASP A 221 -13.71 -14.25 -5.15
CA ASP A 221 -12.30 -14.15 -4.74
C ASP A 221 -11.64 -15.53 -4.60
N TRP A 222 -12.40 -16.55 -4.16
CA TRP A 222 -11.93 -17.94 -4.13
C TRP A 222 -11.74 -18.50 -5.54
N ILE A 223 -12.71 -18.31 -6.43
CA ILE A 223 -12.63 -18.74 -7.83
C ILE A 223 -11.42 -18.08 -8.51
N ASP A 224 -11.25 -16.77 -8.36
CA ASP A 224 -10.11 -16.05 -8.93
C ASP A 224 -8.76 -16.56 -8.39
N ALA A 225 -8.68 -16.89 -7.10
CA ALA A 225 -7.48 -17.48 -6.52
C ALA A 225 -7.17 -18.86 -7.11
N GLU A 226 -8.18 -19.73 -7.26
CA GLU A 226 -8.01 -21.07 -7.86
C GLU A 226 -7.64 -20.99 -9.34
N LEU A 227 -8.29 -20.10 -10.10
CA LEU A 227 -7.91 -19.82 -11.49
C LEU A 227 -6.46 -19.35 -11.57
N HIS A 228 -6.05 -18.46 -10.66
CA HIS A 228 -4.69 -17.95 -10.64
C HIS A 228 -3.66 -19.07 -10.46
N LEU A 229 -3.93 -20.05 -9.57
CA LEU A 229 -3.09 -21.23 -9.40
C LEU A 229 -3.05 -22.11 -10.65
N ARG A 230 -4.15 -22.19 -11.40
CA ARG A 230 -4.29 -23.00 -12.62
C ARG A 230 -3.94 -22.29 -13.92
N GLN A 231 -3.31 -21.12 -13.86
CA GLN A 231 -2.87 -20.40 -15.05
C GLN A 231 -2.02 -21.23 -16.03
N PRO A 232 -1.13 -22.15 -15.60
CA PRO A 232 -0.43 -23.03 -16.53
C PRO A 232 -1.33 -23.85 -17.46
N ASP A 233 -2.58 -24.12 -17.07
CA ASP A 233 -3.52 -24.92 -17.86
C ASP A 233 -4.12 -24.14 -19.04
N TYR A 234 -4.15 -22.80 -18.94
CA TYR A 234 -4.83 -21.94 -19.90
C TYR A 234 -4.02 -20.74 -20.37
N CYS A 235 -2.81 -20.52 -19.87
CA CYS A 235 -1.91 -19.47 -20.31
C CYS A 235 -0.72 -20.05 -21.08
N SER A 236 -0.26 -19.27 -22.07
CA SER A 236 1.10 -19.38 -22.59
C SER A 236 1.97 -18.28 -21.98
N PHE A 237 3.27 -18.51 -21.88
CA PHE A 237 4.21 -17.61 -21.22
C PHE A 237 5.38 -17.28 -22.13
N ARG A 238 5.84 -16.03 -22.10
CA ARG A 238 7.04 -15.59 -22.81
C ARG A 238 7.81 -14.53 -22.01
N PRO A 239 9.12 -14.39 -22.21
CA PRO A 239 9.88 -13.32 -21.59
C PRO A 239 9.57 -11.97 -22.24
N ILE A 240 9.65 -10.93 -21.42
CA ILE A 240 9.73 -9.53 -21.82
C ILE A 240 10.83 -8.86 -20.98
N ARG A 241 11.69 -8.09 -21.63
CA ARG A 241 12.83 -7.44 -20.98
C ARG A 241 12.52 -5.98 -20.69
N ALA A 242 12.67 -5.56 -19.45
CA ALA A 242 12.47 -4.17 -19.03
C ALA A 242 13.79 -3.54 -18.57
N LEU A 243 14.10 -2.36 -19.10
CA LEU A 243 15.17 -1.48 -18.65
C LEU A 243 14.55 -0.26 -17.96
N CYS A 244 14.92 0.00 -16.71
CA CYS A 244 14.48 1.16 -15.95
C CYS A 244 15.69 2.05 -15.64
N VAL A 245 15.61 3.34 -15.94
CA VAL A 245 16.65 4.35 -15.71
C VAL A 245 16.07 5.48 -14.88
N THR A 246 16.71 5.85 -13.78
CA THR A 246 16.35 6.99 -12.95
C THR A 246 17.48 7.99 -12.83
N TRP A 247 17.16 9.28 -12.83
CA TRP A 247 18.14 10.34 -12.62
C TRP A 247 17.50 11.65 -12.14
N ASN A 248 17.94 12.14 -10.98
CA ASN A 248 17.74 13.53 -10.61
C ASN A 248 18.72 14.38 -11.42
N VAL A 249 18.23 15.24 -12.33
CA VAL A 249 19.07 15.98 -13.27
C VAL A 249 19.51 17.34 -12.75
N ASP A 250 19.09 17.75 -11.55
CA ASP A 250 19.42 19.05 -10.94
C ASP A 250 19.25 20.23 -11.92
N SER A 251 18.10 20.25 -12.61
CA SER A 251 17.70 21.26 -13.60
C SER A 251 18.54 21.34 -14.88
N ASN A 252 19.57 20.49 -15.03
CA ASN A 252 20.42 20.45 -16.20
C ASN A 252 19.62 20.10 -17.46
N ARG A 253 20.10 20.59 -18.59
CA ARG A 253 19.57 20.36 -19.92
C ARG A 253 20.32 19.20 -20.59
N PRO A 254 19.71 18.55 -21.60
CA PRO A 254 20.42 17.52 -22.36
C PRO A 254 21.65 18.06 -23.11
N THR A 255 21.71 19.35 -23.39
CA THR A 255 22.87 20.02 -23.99
C THR A 255 24.09 20.02 -23.09
N ASP A 256 23.89 19.87 -21.78
CA ASP A 256 24.96 19.94 -20.78
C ASP A 256 25.71 18.60 -20.68
N LEU A 257 25.19 17.53 -21.30
CA LEU A 257 25.85 16.22 -21.45
C LEU A 257 27.06 16.29 -22.39
N HIS A 258 28.10 17.00 -21.96
CA HIS A 258 29.36 17.19 -22.67
C HIS A 258 30.56 17.19 -21.71
N GLY A 259 31.77 17.37 -22.24
CA GLY A 259 32.98 17.60 -21.44
C GLY A 259 33.72 16.33 -21.00
N SER A 260 33.01 15.25 -20.67
CA SER A 260 33.60 13.93 -20.37
C SER A 260 33.03 12.84 -21.30
N VAL A 261 33.76 11.73 -21.44
CA VAL A 261 33.27 10.55 -22.18
C VAL A 261 32.02 9.98 -21.52
N ASP A 262 31.99 9.92 -20.18
CA ASP A 262 30.83 9.43 -19.43
C ASP A 262 29.58 10.28 -19.68
N ASN A 263 29.72 11.60 -19.77
CA ASN A 263 28.60 12.49 -20.10
C ASN A 263 28.11 12.28 -21.53
N LEU A 264 29.03 12.18 -22.50
CA LEU A 264 28.69 12.03 -23.93
C LEU A 264 28.06 10.67 -24.25
N GLU A 265 28.58 9.59 -23.66
CA GLU A 265 28.16 8.23 -23.94
C GLU A 265 27.07 7.73 -22.98
N PHE A 266 26.63 8.52 -22.00
CA PHE A 266 25.67 8.10 -20.97
C PHE A 266 24.44 7.38 -21.55
N LEU A 267 23.71 8.04 -22.46
CA LEU A 267 22.46 7.49 -22.98
C LEU A 267 22.70 6.22 -23.79
N ARG A 268 23.81 6.15 -24.53
CA ARG A 268 24.22 4.93 -25.24
C ARG A 268 24.50 3.82 -24.23
N ASN A 269 25.39 4.06 -23.26
CA ASN A 269 25.78 3.09 -22.23
C ASN A 269 24.58 2.60 -21.42
N ALA A 270 23.62 3.48 -21.14
CA ALA A 270 22.37 3.11 -20.49
C ALA A 270 21.50 2.22 -21.37
N LEU A 271 21.24 2.63 -22.60
CA LEU A 271 20.39 1.89 -23.55
C LEU A 271 20.97 0.54 -23.97
N THR A 272 22.30 0.44 -24.07
CA THR A 272 23.02 -0.78 -24.44
C THR A 272 23.52 -1.57 -23.22
N SER A 273 23.11 -1.20 -22.01
CA SER A 273 23.45 -1.97 -20.80
C SER A 273 22.81 -3.35 -20.78
N VAL A 274 21.76 -3.54 -21.57
CA VAL A 274 21.11 -4.82 -21.77
C VAL A 274 20.79 -4.99 -23.26
N GLU A 275 20.86 -6.22 -23.75
CA GLU A 275 20.56 -6.52 -25.15
C GLU A 275 19.05 -6.39 -25.41
N SER A 276 18.68 -5.53 -26.36
CA SER A 276 17.33 -5.43 -26.94
C SER A 276 16.18 -5.42 -25.92
N PRO A 277 16.11 -4.44 -25.00
CA PRO A 277 15.01 -4.37 -24.02
C PRO A 277 13.65 -4.16 -24.71
N ASP A 278 12.60 -4.86 -24.31
CA ASP A 278 11.26 -4.67 -24.89
C ASP A 278 10.55 -3.42 -24.34
N ILE A 279 10.84 -3.06 -23.10
CA ILE A 279 10.34 -1.88 -22.39
C ILE A 279 11.52 -1.06 -21.89
N ILE A 280 11.51 0.25 -22.11
CA ILE A 280 12.50 1.19 -21.56
C ILE A 280 11.76 2.28 -20.82
N SER A 281 11.99 2.41 -19.52
CA SER A 281 11.38 3.43 -18.67
C SER A 281 12.44 4.41 -18.17
N PHE A 282 12.31 5.67 -18.56
CA PHE A 282 13.07 6.78 -18.00
C PHE A 282 12.23 7.53 -16.96
N GLY A 283 12.75 7.67 -15.75
CA GLY A 283 12.17 8.47 -14.67
C GLY A 283 13.15 9.54 -14.21
N PHE A 284 12.96 10.78 -14.63
CA PHE A 284 13.81 11.90 -14.23
C PHE A 284 13.15 12.77 -13.16
N GLN A 285 13.97 13.35 -12.30
CA GLN A 285 13.57 14.29 -11.24
C GLN A 285 14.33 15.61 -11.41
N GLU A 286 13.76 16.70 -10.89
CA GLU A 286 14.31 18.07 -11.01
C GLU A 286 14.62 18.49 -12.45
N VAL A 287 13.75 18.16 -13.41
CA VAL A 287 13.91 18.63 -14.81
C VAL A 287 13.78 20.15 -14.93
N ILE A 288 13.17 20.79 -13.92
CA ILE A 288 13.12 22.25 -13.75
C ILE A 288 13.67 22.63 -12.39
N ASP A 289 14.11 23.88 -12.29
CA ASP A 289 14.57 24.49 -11.05
C ASP A 289 13.42 24.64 -10.04
N LEU A 290 13.50 23.86 -8.96
CA LEU A 290 12.54 23.87 -7.86
C LEU A 290 12.75 25.04 -6.90
N GLU A 291 13.91 25.71 -6.94
CA GLU A 291 14.18 26.93 -6.16
C GLU A 291 13.57 28.17 -6.83
N ASP A 292 13.34 28.15 -8.15
CA ASP A 292 12.59 29.19 -8.85
C ASP A 292 11.09 29.13 -8.53
N LYS A 293 10.71 29.93 -7.52
CA LYS A 293 9.32 30.10 -7.07
C LYS A 293 8.38 30.61 -8.17
N ARG A 294 8.87 31.36 -9.17
CA ARG A 294 8.06 31.90 -10.26
C ARG A 294 7.71 30.83 -11.29
N LEU A 295 8.68 29.99 -11.67
CA LEU A 295 8.45 28.84 -12.54
C LEU A 295 7.54 27.81 -11.87
N THR A 296 7.82 27.49 -10.60
CA THR A 296 7.02 26.55 -9.82
C THR A 296 5.57 27.04 -9.64
N ALA A 297 5.36 28.33 -9.35
CA ALA A 297 4.01 28.90 -9.22
C ALA A 297 3.24 28.92 -10.55
N LYS A 298 3.90 29.18 -11.69
CA LYS A 298 3.26 29.06 -13.02
C LYS A 298 2.81 27.63 -13.31
N SER A 299 3.62 26.64 -12.93
CA SER A 299 3.27 25.22 -13.07
C SER A 299 2.01 24.83 -12.30
N MET A 300 1.70 25.56 -11.23
CA MET A 300 0.55 25.28 -10.37
C MET A 300 -0.78 25.82 -10.89
N LEU A 301 -0.76 26.93 -11.64
CA LEU A 301 -1.98 27.59 -12.11
C LEU A 301 -2.62 26.91 -13.32
N ILE A 302 -1.89 26.06 -14.04
CA ILE A 302 -2.32 25.45 -15.31
C ILE A 302 -3.02 24.08 -15.10
N GLY A 303 -3.01 23.53 -13.88
CA GLY A 303 -3.55 22.21 -13.54
C GLY A 303 -5.07 22.00 -13.64
N LYS A 304 -5.81 22.79 -14.44
CA LYS A 304 -7.27 22.65 -14.65
C LYS A 304 -7.69 22.00 -15.97
N LYS A 305 -6.79 21.65 -16.88
CA LYS A 305 -7.15 20.88 -18.09
C LYS A 305 -6.68 19.43 -17.95
N LYS A 306 -7.64 18.49 -17.87
CA LYS A 306 -7.39 17.05 -17.99
C LYS A 306 -6.57 16.83 -19.27
N ALA A 307 -5.38 16.23 -19.14
CA ALA A 307 -4.63 15.71 -20.27
C ALA A 307 -5.42 14.52 -20.82
N VAL A 308 -6.20 14.78 -21.85
CA VAL A 308 -6.74 13.75 -22.74
C VAL A 308 -5.86 13.84 -23.98
N ASP A 309 -5.31 12.70 -24.42
CA ASP A 309 -4.51 12.50 -25.65
C ASP A 309 -3.01 12.88 -25.64
N GLY A 310 -2.23 12.44 -24.64
CA GLY A 310 -0.77 12.29 -24.79
C GLY A 310 0.02 13.53 -25.23
N LYS A 311 -0.55 14.74 -25.11
CA LYS A 311 0.05 16.01 -25.50
C LYS A 311 0.48 16.79 -24.26
N MET A 312 1.76 17.15 -24.21
CA MET A 312 2.34 18.00 -23.16
C MET A 312 1.66 19.37 -23.08
N SER A 313 1.56 19.93 -21.86
CA SER A 313 0.99 21.28 -21.67
C SER A 313 1.90 22.38 -22.23
N ASP A 314 1.33 23.34 -22.98
CA ASP A 314 2.08 24.24 -23.86
C ASP A 314 3.03 25.23 -23.16
N SER A 315 2.78 25.61 -21.90
CA SER A 315 3.45 26.76 -21.26
C SER A 315 4.69 26.42 -20.40
N LEU A 316 4.93 25.16 -20.06
CA LEU A 316 6.05 24.72 -19.18
C LEU A 316 7.10 23.90 -19.96
N SER A 317 7.00 23.95 -21.29
CA SER A 317 7.32 22.85 -22.20
C SER A 317 8.77 22.70 -22.65
N SER A 318 9.68 23.68 -22.48
CA SER A 318 10.99 23.60 -23.16
C SER A 318 11.95 22.57 -22.56
N ALA A 319 12.09 22.50 -21.24
CA ALA A 319 13.00 21.56 -20.58
C ALA A 319 12.56 20.11 -20.78
N TYR A 320 11.28 19.85 -20.52
CA TYR A 320 10.63 18.57 -20.75
C TYR A 320 10.73 18.13 -22.20
N ARG A 321 10.46 19.03 -23.15
CA ARG A 321 10.53 18.72 -24.58
C ARG A 321 11.97 18.41 -25.00
N GLN A 322 12.95 19.18 -24.52
CA GLN A 322 14.35 18.91 -24.81
C GLN A 322 14.79 17.52 -24.31
N TRP A 323 14.45 17.16 -23.07
CA TRP A 323 14.75 15.82 -22.55
C TRP A 323 14.00 14.73 -23.29
N HIS A 324 12.69 14.89 -23.52
CA HIS A 324 11.90 13.97 -24.34
C HIS A 324 12.54 13.75 -25.72
N ASP A 325 12.84 14.83 -26.45
CA ASP A 325 13.38 14.77 -27.81
C ASP A 325 14.77 14.12 -27.81
N LYS A 326 15.61 14.42 -26.80
CA LYS A 326 16.91 13.76 -26.63
C LYS A 326 16.75 12.27 -26.37
N LEU A 327 15.83 11.86 -25.51
CA LEU A 327 15.58 10.44 -25.22
C LEU A 327 15.07 9.70 -26.46
N VAL A 328 14.11 10.29 -27.19
CA VAL A 328 13.62 9.73 -28.47
C VAL A 328 14.76 9.61 -29.48
N GLN A 329 15.61 10.63 -29.59
CA GLN A 329 16.77 10.61 -30.48
C GLN A 329 17.77 9.52 -30.07
N ALA A 330 18.10 9.41 -28.78
CA ALA A 330 19.04 8.42 -28.27
C ALA A 330 18.56 6.98 -28.50
N VAL A 331 17.28 6.71 -28.22
CA VAL A 331 16.65 5.41 -28.51
C VAL A 331 16.76 5.06 -29.99
N ARG A 332 16.47 6.00 -30.89
CA ARG A 332 16.60 5.79 -32.35
C ARG A 332 18.03 5.60 -32.83
N MET A 333 19.00 6.27 -32.21
CA MET A 333 20.40 6.23 -32.63
C MET A 333 21.18 5.02 -32.09
N HIS A 334 20.83 4.55 -30.89
CA HIS A 334 21.63 3.55 -30.17
C HIS A 334 21.00 2.16 -30.10
N LEU A 335 19.72 2.01 -30.46
CA LEU A 335 19.07 0.71 -30.57
C LEU A 335 18.90 0.29 -32.04
N PRO A 336 18.79 -1.02 -32.32
CA PRO A 336 18.69 -1.52 -33.69
C PRO A 336 17.52 -0.92 -34.47
N ALA A 337 17.78 -0.46 -35.70
CA ALA A 337 16.79 0.21 -36.55
C ALA A 337 15.69 -0.75 -37.07
N ASP A 338 15.97 -2.05 -37.15
CA ASP A 338 15.02 -3.10 -37.50
C ASP A 338 14.01 -3.40 -36.37
N THR A 339 14.30 -2.93 -35.16
CA THR A 339 13.48 -3.11 -33.97
C THR A 339 13.06 -1.74 -33.40
N PRO A 340 12.20 -0.99 -34.11
CA PRO A 340 11.86 0.38 -33.73
C PRO A 340 11.08 0.41 -32.41
N TYR A 341 11.16 1.53 -31.69
CA TYR A 341 10.43 1.77 -30.44
C TYR A 341 9.41 2.89 -30.61
N THR A 342 8.30 2.75 -29.91
CA THR A 342 7.26 3.77 -29.78
C THR A 342 7.18 4.27 -28.35
N VAL A 343 6.98 5.57 -28.19
CA VAL A 343 6.70 6.17 -26.88
C VAL A 343 5.25 5.85 -26.51
N VAL A 344 5.05 5.15 -25.39
CA VAL A 344 3.72 4.76 -24.90
C VAL A 344 3.23 5.66 -23.78
N HIS A 345 4.16 6.25 -23.02
CA HIS A 345 3.86 7.21 -21.96
C HIS A 345 4.86 8.35 -21.96
N VAL A 346 4.33 9.57 -21.86
CA VAL A 346 5.08 10.75 -21.43
C VAL A 346 4.22 11.48 -20.41
N GLY A 347 4.75 11.69 -19.22
CA GLY A 347 4.08 12.47 -18.19
C GLY A 347 5.05 13.38 -17.47
N ASP A 348 4.55 14.54 -17.06
CA ASP A 348 5.29 15.50 -16.27
C ASP A 348 4.53 15.86 -14.98
N MET A 349 5.27 16.18 -13.92
CA MET A 349 4.71 16.73 -12.69
C MET A 349 5.72 17.64 -12.00
N ILE A 350 5.57 18.95 -12.21
CA ILE A 350 6.43 20.03 -11.68
C ILE A 350 7.90 19.85 -12.03
N GLY A 351 8.64 18.96 -11.36
CA GLY A 351 10.04 18.62 -11.67
C GLY A 351 10.25 17.17 -12.11
N LEU A 352 9.21 16.33 -12.11
CA LEU A 352 9.32 14.94 -12.55
C LEU A 352 9.00 14.82 -14.05
N LEU A 353 9.73 13.96 -14.75
CA LEU A 353 9.44 13.50 -16.11
C LEU A 353 9.45 11.96 -16.14
N SER A 354 8.40 11.34 -16.64
CA SER A 354 8.39 9.92 -16.99
C SER A 354 8.26 9.77 -18.50
N CYS A 355 9.10 8.94 -19.11
CA CYS A 355 9.06 8.63 -20.53
C CYS A 355 9.27 7.11 -20.73
N ILE A 356 8.26 6.42 -21.24
CA ILE A 356 8.31 4.96 -21.44
C ILE A 356 8.22 4.65 -22.93
N PHE A 357 9.20 3.87 -23.39
CA PHE A 357 9.27 3.31 -24.73
C PHE A 357 8.95 1.82 -24.67
N VAL A 358 8.28 1.34 -25.71
CA VAL A 358 8.01 -0.08 -25.92
C VAL A 358 8.38 -0.40 -27.35
N LYS A 359 8.95 -1.59 -27.61
CA LYS A 359 9.19 -2.05 -28.99
C LYS A 359 7.89 -1.99 -29.80
N SER A 360 7.98 -1.52 -31.03
CA SER A 360 6.81 -1.33 -31.90
C SER A 360 6.07 -2.66 -32.17
N ALA A 361 6.80 -3.78 -32.16
CA ALA A 361 6.21 -5.11 -32.28
C ALA A 361 5.24 -5.44 -31.13
N GLU A 362 5.45 -4.87 -29.95
CA GLU A 362 4.60 -5.02 -28.75
C GLU A 362 3.42 -4.04 -28.74
N ALA A 363 3.46 -2.97 -29.55
CA ALA A 363 2.47 -1.90 -29.51
C ALA A 363 1.04 -2.38 -29.78
N ALA A 364 0.86 -3.37 -30.68
CA ALA A 364 -0.45 -3.96 -30.97
C ALA A 364 -1.02 -4.80 -29.82
N ARG A 365 -0.21 -5.14 -28.81
CA ARG A 365 -0.60 -5.91 -27.63
C ARG A 365 -0.84 -5.03 -26.41
N LEU A 366 -0.61 -3.73 -26.52
CA LEU A 366 -0.85 -2.79 -25.44
C LEU A 366 -2.35 -2.58 -25.24
N ARG A 367 -2.79 -2.77 -24.01
CA ARG A 367 -4.13 -2.39 -23.54
C ARG A 367 -3.98 -1.60 -22.27
N ASP A 368 -5.09 -0.99 -21.86
CA ASP A 368 -5.17 -0.33 -20.57
C ASP A 368 -3.99 0.62 -20.35
N VAL A 369 -3.67 1.49 -21.31
CA VAL A 369 -2.60 2.48 -21.16
C VAL A 369 -3.12 3.69 -20.40
N ALA A 370 -2.55 4.01 -19.23
CA ALA A 370 -2.95 5.18 -18.44
C ALA A 370 -1.83 5.77 -17.58
N LEU A 371 -1.98 7.06 -17.24
CA LEU A 371 -1.04 7.80 -16.42
C LEU A 371 -1.79 8.61 -15.35
N VAL A 372 -1.24 8.61 -14.14
CA VAL A 372 -1.75 9.34 -12.97
C VAL A 372 -0.59 10.06 -12.28
N THR A 373 -0.86 11.21 -11.67
CA THR A 373 0.12 11.93 -10.84
C THR A 373 -0.38 12.06 -9.41
N VAL A 374 0.51 11.85 -8.43
CA VAL A 374 0.22 12.00 -7.01
C VAL A 374 1.15 13.04 -6.43
N LYS A 375 0.59 14.09 -5.81
CA LYS A 375 1.35 15.19 -5.20
C LYS A 375 1.44 14.96 -3.69
N THR A 376 2.64 15.07 -3.12
CA THR A 376 2.87 14.88 -1.67
C THR A 376 3.45 16.11 -0.96
N GLY A 377 3.95 17.10 -1.70
CA GLY A 377 4.54 18.32 -1.14
C GLY A 377 3.55 19.15 -0.29
N MET A 378 4.02 19.70 0.83
CA MET A 378 3.22 20.47 1.82
C MET A 378 1.86 19.84 2.17
N GLY A 379 1.83 18.54 2.46
CA GLY A 379 0.60 17.83 2.82
C GLY A 379 -0.35 17.66 1.63
N GLY A 380 0.19 17.35 0.46
CA GLY A 380 -0.55 17.12 -0.78
C GLY A 380 -0.99 18.40 -1.53
N ARG A 381 -0.67 19.59 -1.01
CA ARG A 381 -1.05 20.88 -1.61
C ARG A 381 -0.07 21.38 -2.66
N TYR A 382 1.16 20.90 -2.66
CA TYR A 382 2.26 21.36 -3.51
C TYR A 382 2.82 20.18 -4.32
N GLY A 383 3.03 20.35 -5.63
CA GLY A 383 3.42 19.24 -6.52
C GLY A 383 4.93 19.06 -6.73
N ASN A 384 5.79 19.74 -5.96
CA ASN A 384 7.25 19.66 -6.14
C ASN A 384 7.85 18.33 -5.66
N LYS A 385 7.04 17.50 -4.99
CA LYS A 385 7.31 16.14 -4.53
C LYS A 385 6.09 15.28 -4.79
N GLY A 386 6.31 13.99 -4.99
CA GLY A 386 5.27 13.01 -5.25
C GLY A 386 5.71 11.99 -6.29
N ALA A 387 4.80 11.52 -7.14
CA ALA A 387 5.09 10.53 -8.16
C ALA A 387 4.26 10.66 -9.44
N ILE A 388 4.80 10.11 -10.52
CA ILE A 388 4.09 9.81 -11.77
C ILE A 388 3.94 8.28 -11.85
N LEU A 389 2.71 7.80 -11.97
CA LEU A 389 2.36 6.39 -12.09
C LEU A 389 1.89 6.13 -13.51
N SER A 390 2.53 5.19 -14.20
CA SER A 390 2.24 4.81 -15.58
C SER A 390 1.90 3.33 -15.64
N ARG A 391 0.69 2.99 -16.07
CA ARG A 391 0.26 1.60 -16.25
C ARG A 391 -0.09 1.25 -17.69
N PHE A 392 0.06 -0.03 -17.97
CA PHE A 392 -0.36 -0.67 -19.21
C PHE A 392 -0.40 -2.19 -19.03
N VAL A 393 -1.08 -2.86 -19.95
CA VAL A 393 -1.10 -4.32 -20.08
C VAL A 393 -0.41 -4.67 -21.39
N ILE A 394 0.51 -5.64 -21.38
CA ILE A 394 1.08 -6.27 -22.59
C ILE A 394 0.69 -7.74 -22.58
N ASP A 395 0.15 -8.23 -23.70
CA ASP A 395 -0.60 -9.50 -23.73
C ASP A 395 -1.66 -9.46 -22.62
N ASP A 396 -1.60 -10.36 -21.65
CA ASP A 396 -2.49 -10.39 -20.49
C ASP A 396 -1.74 -10.17 -19.17
N SER A 397 -0.60 -9.47 -19.18
CA SER A 397 0.11 -9.10 -17.95
C SER A 397 0.16 -7.59 -17.72
N SER A 398 -0.15 -7.18 -16.49
CA SER A 398 -0.24 -5.77 -16.10
C SER A 398 1.05 -5.24 -15.46
N PHE A 399 1.40 -4.02 -15.84
CA PHE A 399 2.58 -3.28 -15.40
C PHE A 399 2.20 -1.95 -14.78
N CYS A 400 2.90 -1.55 -13.71
CA CYS A 400 2.84 -0.21 -13.14
C CYS A 400 4.27 0.30 -12.87
N PHE A 401 4.69 1.32 -13.61
CA PHE A 401 5.96 2.02 -13.42
C PHE A 401 5.71 3.31 -12.63
N ILE A 402 6.49 3.52 -11.58
CA ILE A 402 6.30 4.65 -10.66
C ILE A 402 7.62 5.44 -10.61
N ASN A 403 7.61 6.67 -11.08
CA ASN A 403 8.71 7.63 -10.93
C ASN A 403 8.42 8.52 -9.71
N CYS A 404 9.25 8.43 -8.67
CA CYS A 404 9.10 9.13 -7.40
C CYS A 404 10.12 10.27 -7.23
N HIS A 405 9.69 11.30 -6.52
CA HIS A 405 10.57 12.28 -5.89
C HIS A 405 10.04 12.59 -4.49
N LEU A 406 10.63 11.96 -3.47
CA LEU A 406 10.14 12.01 -2.09
C LEU A 406 10.74 13.15 -1.27
N ALA A 407 10.19 13.41 -0.08
CA ALA A 407 10.68 14.44 0.83
C ALA A 407 12.19 14.37 1.13
N ALA A 408 12.89 15.48 0.87
CA ALA A 408 14.32 15.63 1.09
C ALA A 408 14.66 15.90 2.57
N GLY A 409 15.94 15.69 2.92
CA GLY A 409 16.50 16.03 4.22
C GLY A 409 16.83 14.82 5.10
N GLN A 410 17.92 14.94 5.88
CA GLN A 410 18.49 13.85 6.67
C GLN A 410 17.49 13.21 7.62
N THR A 411 16.73 14.03 8.34
CA THR A 411 15.82 13.61 9.42
C THR A 411 14.37 13.36 8.95
N HIS A 412 14.06 13.53 7.67
CA HIS A 412 12.69 13.49 7.14
C HIS A 412 12.20 12.07 6.75
N ARG A 413 12.78 11.01 7.33
CA ARG A 413 12.40 9.61 7.06
C ARG A 413 10.90 9.36 7.20
N HIS A 414 10.29 9.82 8.30
CA HIS A 414 8.85 9.66 8.52
C HIS A 414 7.96 10.41 7.52
N GLN A 415 8.46 11.47 6.88
CA GLN A 415 7.75 12.13 5.79
C GLN A 415 7.84 11.29 4.52
N ARG A 416 9.01 10.75 4.17
CA ARG A 416 9.17 9.83 3.03
C ARG A 416 8.29 8.58 3.15
N ASP A 417 8.22 8.00 4.34
CA ASP A 417 7.37 6.83 4.59
C ASP A 417 5.87 7.17 4.39
N ARG A 418 5.45 8.40 4.72
CA ARG A 418 4.09 8.89 4.47
C ARG A 418 3.86 9.20 3.00
N ASP A 419 4.81 9.86 2.33
CA ASP A 419 4.73 10.14 0.89
C ASP A 419 4.54 8.83 0.11
N LEU A 420 5.29 7.77 0.45
CA LEU A 420 5.13 6.45 -0.15
C LEU A 420 3.76 5.84 0.10
N ALA A 421 3.22 5.96 1.31
CA ALA A 421 1.87 5.49 1.60
C ALA A 421 0.84 6.25 0.75
N ASP A 422 0.94 7.58 0.68
CA ASP A 422 0.04 8.42 -0.12
C ASP A 422 0.13 8.08 -1.62
N ILE A 423 1.32 7.75 -2.13
CA ILE A 423 1.56 7.36 -3.53
C ILE A 423 0.96 5.97 -3.83
N LEU A 424 1.25 4.98 -2.99
CA LEU A 424 0.87 3.59 -3.23
C LEU A 424 -0.62 3.30 -2.92
N GLU A 425 -1.24 4.13 -2.07
CA GLU A 425 -2.64 4.00 -1.64
C GLU A 425 -3.53 5.13 -2.18
N SER A 426 -3.04 5.95 -3.12
CA SER A 426 -3.70 7.18 -3.54
C SER A 426 -5.15 6.96 -4.00
N LYS A 427 -6.07 7.84 -3.58
CA LYS A 427 -7.43 7.90 -4.15
C LYS A 427 -7.45 8.32 -5.62
N ALA A 428 -6.37 8.96 -6.10
CA ALA A 428 -6.23 9.39 -7.50
C ALA A 428 -5.76 8.26 -8.43
N SER A 429 -5.65 7.03 -7.95
CA SER A 429 -5.28 5.86 -8.75
C SER A 429 -6.23 5.67 -9.94
N PHE A 430 -5.95 4.69 -10.80
CA PHE A 430 -6.64 4.44 -12.08
C PHE A 430 -8.14 4.08 -11.98
N SER A 431 -8.77 4.29 -10.81
CA SER A 431 -10.19 4.10 -10.49
C SER A 431 -11.17 4.67 -11.50
N GLU A 432 -10.98 5.91 -11.99
CA GLU A 432 -11.85 6.51 -13.03
C GLU A 432 -11.69 5.89 -14.42
N LEU A 433 -10.65 5.09 -14.63
CA LEU A 433 -10.25 4.63 -15.97
C LEU A 433 -10.62 3.17 -16.23
N GLY A 434 -11.02 2.42 -15.20
CA GLY A 434 -11.40 1.01 -15.29
C GLY A 434 -10.32 0.12 -15.91
N SER A 435 -10.63 -1.17 -16.01
CA SER A 435 -9.86 -2.15 -16.78
C SER A 435 -10.77 -2.76 -17.84
N SER A 436 -10.23 -2.93 -19.04
CA SER A 436 -10.87 -3.67 -20.13
C SER A 436 -10.22 -5.05 -20.36
N SER A 437 -9.34 -5.48 -19.45
CA SER A 437 -8.51 -6.68 -19.59
C SER A 437 -8.78 -7.71 -18.48
N PRO A 438 -9.85 -8.53 -18.61
CA PRO A 438 -10.15 -9.59 -17.63
C PRO A 438 -8.97 -10.53 -17.42
N GLY A 439 -8.61 -10.77 -16.16
CA GLY A 439 -7.52 -11.69 -15.79
C GLY A 439 -6.11 -11.12 -15.98
N ALA A 440 -5.94 -9.88 -16.42
CA ALA A 440 -4.62 -9.27 -16.59
C ALA A 440 -4.01 -8.68 -15.30
N TYR A 441 -4.84 -8.55 -14.26
CA TYR A 441 -4.47 -8.02 -12.95
C TYR A 441 -4.38 -9.15 -11.92
N ALA A 442 -3.80 -8.86 -10.76
CA ALA A 442 -3.76 -9.77 -9.63
C ALA A 442 -5.19 -10.18 -9.21
N PRO A 443 -5.38 -11.35 -8.56
CA PRO A 443 -6.71 -11.82 -8.14
C PRO A 443 -7.49 -10.77 -7.34
N GLY A 444 -8.75 -10.53 -7.71
CA GLY A 444 -9.60 -9.48 -7.13
C GLY A 444 -9.21 -8.02 -7.50
N GLY A 445 -8.15 -7.83 -8.28
CA GLY A 445 -7.67 -6.51 -8.72
C GLY A 445 -8.42 -6.01 -9.96
N ALA A 446 -8.84 -4.75 -9.94
CA ALA A 446 -9.56 -4.11 -11.04
C ALA A 446 -8.65 -3.21 -11.91
N GLY A 447 -7.33 -3.25 -11.68
CA GLY A 447 -6.37 -2.34 -12.30
C GLY A 447 -6.50 -0.90 -11.85
N THR A 448 -7.14 -0.69 -10.70
CA THR A 448 -7.42 0.62 -10.12
C THR A 448 -6.33 1.04 -9.17
N MET A 449 -5.72 0.12 -8.42
CA MET A 449 -4.68 0.40 -7.43
C MET A 449 -3.30 -0.06 -7.92
N VAL A 450 -2.23 0.49 -7.32
CA VAL A 450 -0.86 0.04 -7.60
C VAL A 450 -0.72 -1.47 -7.40
N PHE A 451 -1.23 -1.99 -6.28
CA PHE A 451 -1.09 -3.40 -5.91
C PHE A 451 -1.96 -4.37 -6.73
N ASP A 452 -2.90 -3.86 -7.54
CA ASP A 452 -3.66 -4.68 -8.51
C ASP A 452 -2.77 -5.18 -9.64
N HIS A 453 -1.63 -4.53 -9.90
CA HIS A 453 -0.74 -4.86 -11.01
C HIS A 453 0.15 -6.05 -10.66
N GLU A 454 0.35 -6.94 -11.63
CA GLU A 454 1.20 -8.13 -11.51
C GLU A 454 2.68 -7.76 -11.39
N VAL A 455 3.11 -6.72 -12.10
CA VAL A 455 4.45 -6.17 -12.02
C VAL A 455 4.38 -4.69 -11.65
N THR A 456 5.08 -4.30 -10.58
CA THR A 456 5.24 -2.90 -10.20
C THR A 456 6.72 -2.57 -10.07
N ILE A 457 7.18 -1.49 -10.71
CA ILE A 457 8.56 -0.99 -10.58
C ILE A 457 8.49 0.42 -10.01
N VAL A 458 9.02 0.60 -8.80
CA VAL A 458 9.19 1.90 -8.15
C VAL A 458 10.62 2.36 -8.37
N SER A 459 10.78 3.55 -8.92
CA SER A 459 12.08 4.15 -9.21
C SER A 459 12.06 5.64 -8.90
N GLY A 460 13.22 6.24 -8.66
CA GLY A 460 13.31 7.68 -8.49
C GLY A 460 14.32 8.12 -7.43
N ASP A 461 14.32 9.42 -7.16
CA ASP A 461 14.95 10.01 -5.98
C ASP A 461 14.02 9.77 -4.76
N LEU A 462 14.24 8.63 -4.10
CA LEU A 462 13.53 8.27 -2.88
C LEU A 462 14.07 9.03 -1.66
N ASN A 463 15.19 9.73 -1.79
CA ASN A 463 15.75 10.63 -0.78
C ASN A 463 16.07 10.01 0.59
N TYR A 464 16.09 8.68 0.72
CA TYR A 464 16.59 8.00 1.92
C TYR A 464 18.09 8.21 2.07
N ARG A 465 18.55 8.32 3.32
CA ARG A 465 19.92 8.73 3.66
C ARG A 465 20.67 7.66 4.43
N ILE A 466 21.97 7.86 4.59
CA ILE A 466 22.81 7.03 5.46
C ILE A 466 22.88 7.70 6.83
N ASP A 467 22.47 6.99 7.88
CA ASP A 467 22.51 7.43 9.27
C ASP A 467 23.89 7.12 9.89
N ALA A 468 24.92 7.82 9.40
CA ALA A 468 26.29 7.77 9.90
C ALA A 468 26.98 9.15 9.79
N PRO A 469 28.02 9.44 10.59
CA PRO A 469 28.79 10.68 10.45
C PRO A 469 29.44 10.80 9.06
N ARG A 470 29.47 12.01 8.50
CA ARG A 470 29.98 12.26 7.13
C ARG A 470 31.36 11.69 6.90
N ASP A 471 32.29 11.92 7.83
CA ASP A 471 33.69 11.52 7.64
C ASP A 471 33.85 10.00 7.65
N VAL A 472 32.98 9.28 8.39
CA VAL A 472 32.89 7.81 8.34
C VAL A 472 32.39 7.35 6.97
N VAL A 473 31.32 7.96 6.46
CA VAL A 473 30.76 7.63 5.14
C VAL A 473 31.78 7.86 4.03
N VAL A 474 32.41 9.04 3.99
CA VAL A 474 33.41 9.38 2.97
C VAL A 474 34.63 8.47 3.04
N SER A 475 35.12 8.16 4.25
CA SER A 475 36.24 7.24 4.44
C SER A 475 35.89 5.82 3.96
N ALA A 476 34.72 5.30 4.34
CA ALA A 476 34.26 3.98 3.91
C ALA A 476 34.13 3.88 2.39
N VAL A 477 33.59 4.92 1.73
CA VAL A 477 33.52 4.99 0.27
C VAL A 477 34.91 5.01 -0.36
N ALA A 478 35.83 5.83 0.16
CA ALA A 478 37.21 5.91 -0.35
C ALA A 478 37.96 4.58 -0.22
N CYS A 479 37.66 3.78 0.81
CA CYS A 479 38.22 2.44 1.01
C CYS A 479 37.45 1.33 0.27
N GLY A 480 36.38 1.65 -0.48
CA GLY A 480 35.53 0.65 -1.14
C GLY A 480 34.69 -0.20 -0.17
N ASN A 481 34.64 0.14 1.11
CA ASN A 481 33.92 -0.60 2.15
C ASN A 481 32.44 -0.18 2.21
N LEU A 482 31.74 -0.33 1.08
CA LEU A 482 30.33 0.07 0.94
C LEU A 482 29.41 -0.77 1.82
N GLU A 483 29.72 -2.06 2.00
CA GLU A 483 28.93 -3.00 2.79
C GLU A 483 28.74 -2.54 4.24
N SER A 484 29.77 -1.91 4.84
CA SER A 484 29.69 -1.36 6.18
C SER A 484 28.65 -0.25 6.34
N LEU A 485 28.26 0.42 5.25
CA LEU A 485 27.31 1.52 5.25
C LEU A 485 25.87 1.06 5.04
N LEU A 486 25.64 -0.10 4.41
CA LEU A 486 24.30 -0.60 4.08
C LEU A 486 23.37 -0.75 5.29
N PRO A 487 23.82 -1.25 6.48
CA PRO A 487 22.98 -1.28 7.68
C PRO A 487 22.54 0.09 8.20
N HIS A 488 23.24 1.16 7.79
CA HIS A 488 22.94 2.54 8.14
C HIS A 488 22.06 3.24 7.09
N ASP A 489 21.80 2.62 5.93
CA ASP A 489 20.85 3.14 4.95
C ASP A 489 19.42 3.09 5.50
N GLN A 490 18.76 4.24 5.52
CA GLN A 490 17.42 4.37 6.10
C GLN A 490 16.36 3.53 5.38
N LEU A 491 16.49 3.32 4.06
CA LEU A 491 15.53 2.50 3.31
C LEU A 491 15.72 1.01 3.64
N LEU A 492 16.95 0.50 3.56
CA LEU A 492 17.27 -0.89 3.91
C LEU A 492 16.92 -1.20 5.37
N LYS A 493 17.24 -0.28 6.28
CA LYS A 493 16.86 -0.39 7.70
C LYS A 493 15.34 -0.42 7.88
N ASN A 494 14.59 0.40 7.13
CA ASN A 494 13.12 0.36 7.13
C ASN A 494 12.59 -0.98 6.63
N LEU A 495 13.09 -1.49 5.50
CA LEU A 495 12.72 -2.79 4.96
C LEU A 495 12.97 -3.93 5.95
N ALA A 496 14.09 -3.87 6.68
CA ALA A 496 14.47 -4.91 7.65
C ALA A 496 13.69 -4.83 8.97
N THR A 497 13.40 -3.62 9.48
CA THR A 497 12.95 -3.44 10.88
C THR A 497 11.51 -2.95 11.01
N ASN A 498 10.94 -2.28 10.00
CA ASN A 498 9.60 -1.73 10.07
C ASN A 498 8.61 -2.67 9.37
N GLN A 499 7.91 -3.47 10.18
CA GLN A 499 6.95 -4.46 9.68
C GLN A 499 5.80 -3.86 8.85
N ASN A 500 5.51 -2.57 9.06
CA ASN A 500 4.42 -1.84 8.41
C ASN A 500 4.90 -1.00 7.21
N PHE A 501 6.17 -1.12 6.82
CA PHE A 501 6.74 -0.34 5.74
C PHE A 501 6.14 -0.75 4.39
N ARG A 502 5.69 0.24 3.60
CA ARG A 502 4.91 -0.01 2.38
C ARG A 502 5.66 -0.69 1.26
N LEU A 503 6.99 -0.52 1.22
CA LEU A 503 7.83 -1.19 0.25
C LEU A 503 8.27 -2.60 0.69
N ARG A 504 7.77 -3.14 1.82
CA ARG A 504 8.18 -4.48 2.30
C ARG A 504 7.82 -5.62 1.35
N SER A 505 6.80 -5.44 0.51
CA SER A 505 6.44 -6.38 -0.57
C SER A 505 7.28 -6.18 -1.84
N PHE A 506 8.16 -5.18 -1.88
CA PHE A 506 9.09 -4.94 -2.96
C PHE A 506 10.46 -5.52 -2.64
N LYS A 507 11.18 -5.87 -3.69
CA LYS A 507 12.57 -6.33 -3.67
C LYS A 507 13.45 -5.26 -4.30
N GLU A 508 14.64 -5.10 -3.75
CA GLU A 508 15.70 -4.27 -4.30
C GLU A 508 16.92 -5.16 -4.57
N LEU A 509 17.63 -4.91 -5.66
CA LEU A 509 18.86 -5.64 -5.94
C LEU A 509 19.97 -5.20 -4.97
N PRO A 510 20.94 -6.07 -4.66
CA PRO A 510 22.12 -5.68 -3.90
C PRO A 510 22.83 -4.46 -4.51
N ILE A 511 23.17 -3.50 -3.67
CA ILE A 511 23.86 -2.26 -4.06
C ILE A 511 25.37 -2.52 -4.02
N HIS A 512 26.01 -2.43 -5.18
CA HIS A 512 27.46 -2.59 -5.33
C HIS A 512 28.16 -1.31 -5.85
N PHE A 513 27.43 -0.20 -5.92
CA PHE A 513 27.94 1.09 -6.38
C PHE A 513 27.96 2.12 -5.24
N PRO A 514 28.88 3.11 -5.27
CA PRO A 514 28.95 4.13 -4.21
C PRO A 514 27.70 5.03 -4.18
N PRO A 515 27.47 5.75 -3.06
CA PRO A 515 26.38 6.72 -2.93
C PRO A 515 26.23 7.63 -4.15
N THR A 516 24.99 7.87 -4.58
CA THR A 516 24.69 8.62 -5.81
C THR A 516 24.54 10.11 -5.57
N TYR A 517 24.47 10.55 -4.31
CA TYR A 517 24.28 11.93 -3.87
C TYR A 517 25.23 12.21 -2.69
N LYS A 518 25.70 13.43 -2.40
CA LYS A 518 25.62 14.67 -3.18
C LYS A 518 27.01 15.00 -3.72
N TYR A 519 27.10 15.28 -5.01
CA TYR A 519 28.34 15.66 -5.68
C TYR A 519 28.42 17.17 -5.93
N ASP A 520 29.62 17.70 -6.07
CA ASP A 520 29.83 19.03 -6.64
C ASP A 520 29.68 18.92 -8.17
N PRO A 521 28.73 19.63 -8.82
CA PRO A 521 28.50 19.52 -10.25
C PRO A 521 29.77 19.76 -11.08
N GLY A 522 29.96 18.94 -12.10
CA GLY A 522 31.14 18.89 -12.96
C GLY A 522 32.30 18.07 -12.41
N THR A 523 32.15 17.42 -11.25
CA THR A 523 33.23 16.68 -10.57
C THR A 523 32.74 15.35 -9.99
N ASP A 524 33.69 14.51 -9.54
CA ASP A 524 33.40 13.31 -8.74
C ASP A 524 33.67 13.52 -7.24
N GLN A 525 33.79 14.78 -6.82
CA GLN A 525 33.96 15.15 -5.42
C GLN A 525 32.60 15.24 -4.72
N TYR A 526 32.48 14.62 -3.55
CA TYR A 526 31.31 14.80 -2.69
C TYR A 526 31.26 16.21 -2.08
N ASP A 527 30.02 16.71 -1.93
CA ASP A 527 29.65 18.07 -1.50
C ASP A 527 30.70 18.76 -0.61
N SER A 528 31.41 19.71 -1.21
CA SER A 528 32.38 20.60 -0.55
C SER A 528 31.75 21.93 -0.11
N SER A 529 30.46 22.15 -0.40
CA SER A 529 29.75 23.35 0.04
C SER A 529 29.72 23.47 1.58
N PRO A 530 29.41 24.66 2.13
CA PRO A 530 29.27 24.83 3.59
C PRO A 530 28.24 23.90 4.24
N LYS A 531 27.28 23.37 3.46
CA LYS A 531 26.26 22.44 3.97
C LYS A 531 26.83 21.04 4.22
N ARG A 532 27.95 20.67 3.60
CA ARG A 532 28.67 19.39 3.74
C ARG A 532 27.72 18.20 3.89
N ARG A 533 26.82 18.00 2.92
CA ARG A 533 25.84 16.91 2.96
C ARG A 533 26.56 15.57 3.06
N ILE A 534 25.95 14.65 3.81
CA ILE A 534 26.44 13.28 3.93
C ILE A 534 26.09 12.55 2.62
N PRO A 535 27.04 11.80 2.02
CA PRO A 535 26.72 10.97 0.86
C PRO A 535 25.60 9.97 1.14
N ALA A 536 24.71 9.73 0.18
CA ALA A 536 23.58 8.81 0.32
C ALA A 536 23.18 8.13 -1.00
N TRP A 537 22.58 6.94 -0.90
CA TRP A 537 21.86 6.28 -1.99
C TRP A 537 20.42 6.80 -2.05
N CYS A 538 20.27 7.99 -2.61
CA CYS A 538 18.97 8.63 -2.82
C CYS A 538 18.19 7.99 -3.96
N ASP A 539 18.89 7.60 -5.04
CA ASP A 539 18.33 7.14 -6.30
C ASP A 539 18.20 5.61 -6.31
N ARG A 540 16.96 5.11 -6.31
CA ARG A 540 16.65 3.69 -6.04
C ARG A 540 15.71 3.10 -7.07
N ILE A 541 15.80 1.78 -7.27
CA ILE A 541 14.88 1.03 -8.13
C ILE A 541 14.50 -0.27 -7.41
N LEU A 542 13.20 -0.42 -7.12
CA LEU A 542 12.61 -1.57 -6.46
C LEU A 542 11.52 -2.16 -7.34
N TYR A 543 11.30 -3.47 -7.24
CA TYR A 543 10.26 -4.16 -7.99
C TYR A 543 9.39 -5.03 -7.08
N ARG A 544 8.12 -5.17 -7.42
CA ARG A 544 7.20 -6.14 -6.84
C ARG A 544 6.62 -6.97 -7.97
N THR A 545 6.47 -8.26 -7.71
CA THR A 545 5.61 -9.12 -8.50
C THR A 545 4.74 -9.99 -7.61
N ASP A 546 3.52 -10.29 -8.05
CA ASP A 546 2.68 -11.33 -7.45
C ASP A 546 3.15 -12.75 -7.82
N ARG A 547 3.98 -12.86 -8.86
CA ARG A 547 4.55 -14.08 -9.44
C ARG A 547 6.03 -14.21 -9.13
N GLY A 548 6.36 -14.52 -7.88
CA GLY A 548 7.74 -14.42 -7.34
C GLY A 548 8.86 -15.11 -8.16
N GLU A 549 8.57 -16.21 -8.86
CA GLU A 549 9.56 -16.99 -9.64
C GLU A 549 9.81 -16.44 -11.05
N HIS A 550 9.07 -15.40 -11.45
CA HIS A 550 8.94 -14.98 -12.84
C HIS A 550 9.67 -13.66 -13.17
N VAL A 551 10.58 -13.24 -12.28
CA VAL A 551 11.43 -12.06 -12.46
C VAL A 551 12.89 -12.48 -12.29
N HIS A 552 13.69 -12.27 -13.34
CA HIS A 552 15.13 -12.48 -13.35
C HIS A 552 15.83 -11.13 -13.50
N PRO A 553 16.29 -10.54 -12.39
CA PRO A 553 17.08 -9.32 -12.47
C PRO A 553 18.39 -9.54 -13.23
N LEU A 554 18.76 -8.58 -14.07
CA LEU A 554 19.94 -8.66 -14.93
C LEU A 554 21.08 -7.81 -14.39
N HIS A 555 20.80 -6.56 -14.04
CA HIS A 555 21.78 -5.66 -13.43
C HIS A 555 21.13 -4.61 -12.55
N TYR A 556 21.93 -4.01 -11.67
CA TYR A 556 21.62 -2.78 -10.95
C TYR A 556 22.90 -1.96 -10.80
N GLN A 557 22.98 -0.83 -11.49
CA GLN A 557 24.24 -0.10 -11.64
C GLN A 557 24.06 1.41 -11.71
N ARG A 558 25.16 2.12 -11.43
CA ARG A 558 25.29 3.57 -11.50
C ARG A 558 26.09 3.98 -12.73
N TYR A 559 25.87 5.20 -13.22
CA TYR A 559 26.65 5.81 -14.30
C TYR A 559 27.44 7.02 -13.77
N GLU A 560 28.63 7.28 -14.31
CA GLU A 560 29.55 8.30 -13.78
C GLU A 560 29.34 9.71 -14.37
N VAL A 561 28.16 9.97 -14.94
CA VAL A 561 27.76 11.31 -15.42
C VAL A 561 27.90 12.33 -14.30
N ASN A 562 28.53 13.47 -14.56
CA ASN A 562 28.90 14.42 -13.51
C ASN A 562 28.27 15.81 -13.64
N ILE A 563 27.30 16.00 -14.54
CA ILE A 563 26.68 17.33 -14.75
C ILE A 563 25.72 17.73 -13.61
N SER A 564 25.18 16.74 -12.89
CA SER A 564 24.29 16.92 -11.75
C SER A 564 25.02 16.58 -10.46
N ASP A 565 24.50 17.06 -9.33
CA ASP A 565 24.89 16.62 -8.00
C ASP A 565 24.43 15.18 -7.66
N HIS A 566 23.68 14.54 -8.55
CA HIS A 566 23.29 13.13 -8.54
C HIS A 566 23.90 12.34 -9.71
N LYS A 567 24.19 11.06 -9.46
CA LYS A 567 24.59 10.07 -10.48
C LYS A 567 23.38 9.26 -10.97
N PRO A 568 23.18 9.04 -12.28
CA PRO A 568 22.11 8.20 -12.80
C PRO A 568 22.25 6.73 -12.37
N VAL A 569 21.12 6.04 -12.27
CA VAL A 569 21.05 4.61 -11.91
C VAL A 569 20.14 3.87 -12.89
N SER A 570 20.49 2.62 -13.24
CA SER A 570 19.60 1.73 -13.99
C SER A 570 19.50 0.34 -13.39
N ALA A 571 18.37 -0.31 -13.63
CA ALA A 571 18.15 -1.72 -13.38
C ALA A 571 17.46 -2.36 -14.58
N ALA A 572 17.79 -3.61 -14.88
CA ALA A 572 17.11 -4.37 -15.92
C ALA A 572 16.61 -5.72 -15.41
N PHE A 573 15.52 -6.18 -16.01
CA PHE A 573 14.80 -7.39 -15.59
C PHE A 573 14.33 -8.16 -16.82
N ASP A 574 14.50 -9.48 -16.80
CA ASP A 574 13.71 -10.38 -17.63
C ASP A 574 12.47 -10.79 -16.84
N LEU A 575 11.30 -10.52 -17.40
CA LEU A 575 10.00 -10.71 -16.78
C LEU A 575 9.22 -11.72 -17.59
N GLN A 576 8.58 -12.70 -16.97
CA GLN A 576 7.69 -13.60 -17.69
C GLN A 576 6.27 -13.01 -17.72
N ILE A 577 5.73 -12.81 -18.92
CA ILE A 577 4.35 -12.38 -19.13
C ILE A 577 3.49 -13.51 -19.65
N LYS A 578 2.19 -13.40 -19.38
CA LYS A 578 1.21 -14.41 -19.78
C LYS A 578 0.36 -13.91 -20.94
N ARG A 579 -0.13 -14.87 -21.70
CA ARG A 579 -1.22 -14.70 -22.66
C ARG A 579 -2.27 -15.77 -22.41
N ILE A 580 -3.51 -15.36 -22.21
CA ILE A 580 -4.65 -16.18 -21.84
C ILE A 580 -5.30 -16.75 -23.10
N ASP A 581 -5.48 -18.07 -23.13
CA ASP A 581 -6.39 -18.75 -24.06
C ASP A 581 -7.80 -18.71 -23.46
N SER A 582 -8.68 -17.90 -24.06
CA SER A 582 -10.02 -17.67 -23.53
C SER A 582 -10.88 -18.94 -23.49
N ALA A 583 -10.71 -19.87 -24.43
CA ALA A 583 -11.48 -21.10 -24.48
C ALA A 583 -11.03 -22.09 -23.40
N LYS A 584 -9.70 -22.25 -23.23
CA LYS A 584 -9.15 -23.09 -22.15
C LYS A 584 -9.48 -22.51 -20.78
N ARG A 585 -9.38 -21.19 -20.62
CA ARG A 585 -9.74 -20.53 -19.36
C ARG A 585 -11.21 -20.77 -19.01
N ALA A 586 -12.11 -20.71 -19.99
CA ALA A 586 -13.53 -21.00 -19.76
C ALA A 586 -13.76 -22.45 -19.31
N ALA A 587 -13.06 -23.43 -19.89
CA ALA A 587 -13.14 -24.83 -19.46
C ALA A 587 -12.63 -25.02 -18.02
N VAL A 588 -11.46 -24.46 -17.70
CA VAL A 588 -10.90 -24.49 -16.33
C VAL A 588 -11.83 -23.79 -15.34
N TRP A 589 -12.45 -22.68 -15.73
CA TRP A 589 -13.42 -21.97 -14.91
C TRP A 589 -14.64 -22.85 -14.56
N GLN A 590 -15.18 -23.62 -15.51
CA GLN A 590 -16.29 -24.55 -15.26
C GLN A 590 -15.89 -25.65 -14.25
N GLU A 591 -14.66 -26.15 -14.34
CA GLU A 591 -14.13 -27.12 -13.38
C GLU A 591 -14.00 -26.52 -11.97
N VAL A 592 -13.46 -25.30 -11.87
CA VAL A 592 -13.31 -24.58 -10.59
C VAL A 592 -14.66 -24.21 -9.99
N GLU A 593 -15.61 -23.75 -10.80
CA GLU A 593 -16.98 -23.49 -10.37
C GLU A 593 -17.65 -24.77 -9.86
N SER A 594 -17.46 -25.90 -10.54
CA SER A 594 -17.97 -27.19 -10.09
C SER A 594 -17.38 -27.61 -8.75
N ALA A 595 -16.09 -27.32 -8.52
CA ALA A 595 -15.42 -27.58 -7.24
C ALA A 595 -15.95 -26.67 -6.12
N TRP A 596 -16.34 -25.43 -6.42
CA TRP A 596 -16.94 -24.53 -5.43
C TRP A 596 -18.17 -25.12 -4.77
N PHE A 597 -19.05 -25.84 -5.49
CA PHE A 597 -20.26 -26.44 -4.88
C PHE A 597 -19.95 -27.36 -3.69
N SER A 598 -18.82 -28.07 -3.74
CA SER A 598 -18.38 -28.92 -2.62
C SER A 598 -17.88 -28.09 -1.43
N VAL A 599 -17.15 -26.99 -1.72
CA VAL A 599 -16.68 -26.04 -0.71
C VAL A 599 -17.86 -25.31 -0.08
N GLU A 600 -18.76 -24.78 -0.90
CA GLU A 600 -19.97 -24.03 -0.51
C GLU A 600 -20.83 -24.82 0.47
N SER A 601 -21.06 -26.11 0.21
CA SER A 601 -21.83 -26.97 1.10
C SER A 601 -21.22 -27.05 2.52
N SER A 602 -19.91 -27.27 2.61
CA SER A 602 -19.17 -27.31 3.88
C SER A 602 -19.17 -25.94 4.60
N VAL A 603 -19.00 -24.87 3.82
CA VAL A 603 -18.99 -23.50 4.32
C VAL A 603 -20.35 -23.08 4.87
N LEU A 604 -21.43 -23.44 4.16
CA LEU A 604 -22.81 -23.20 4.58
C LEU A 604 -23.17 -23.95 5.85
N GLU A 605 -22.81 -25.23 5.93
CA GLU A 605 -23.07 -26.04 7.13
C GLU A 605 -22.36 -25.46 8.36
N GLY A 606 -21.07 -25.10 8.22
CA GLY A 606 -20.31 -24.47 9.30
C GLY A 606 -20.90 -23.13 9.74
N ALA A 607 -21.31 -22.29 8.79
CA ALA A 607 -21.95 -21.01 9.10
C ALA A 607 -23.31 -21.18 9.80
N ARG A 608 -24.19 -22.07 9.27
CA ARG A 608 -25.49 -22.35 9.88
C ARG A 608 -25.34 -22.85 11.31
N LYS A 609 -24.40 -23.76 11.57
CA LYS A 609 -24.10 -24.26 12.92
C LYS A 609 -23.66 -23.14 13.86
N TYR A 610 -22.72 -22.30 13.43
CA TYR A 610 -22.25 -21.20 14.26
C TYR A 610 -23.39 -20.22 14.61
N TYR A 611 -24.12 -19.75 13.60
CA TYR A 611 -25.16 -18.74 13.82
C TYR A 611 -26.43 -19.33 14.44
N SER A 612 -26.71 -20.64 14.35
CA SER A 612 -27.78 -21.25 15.16
C SER A 612 -27.46 -21.25 16.66
N ASP A 613 -26.19 -21.51 16.99
CA ASP A 613 -25.75 -21.62 18.39
C ASP A 613 -25.57 -20.25 19.06
N HIS A 614 -25.50 -19.17 18.27
CA HIS A 614 -25.22 -17.80 18.72
C HIS A 614 -26.30 -16.79 18.29
N ALA A 615 -27.41 -17.24 17.69
CA ALA A 615 -28.58 -16.39 17.46
C ALA A 615 -29.38 -16.27 18.76
N ALA A 616 -29.08 -15.22 19.54
CA ALA A 616 -29.90 -14.75 20.66
C ALA A 616 -29.87 -13.23 20.72
#